data_AF-A0A7K2M0T1-F1
#
_entry.id   AF-A0A7K2M0T1-F1
#
_cell.length_a   1.000
_cell.length_b   1.000
_cell.length_c   1.000
_cell.angle_alpha   90.00
_cell.angle_beta   90.00
_cell.angle_gamma   90.00
#
_symmetry.space_group_name_H-M   'P 1'
#
loop_
_entity.id
_entity.type
_entity.pdbx_description
1 polymer ?
#
loop_
_entity_poly.entity_id
_entity_poly.type
_entity_poly.pdbx_seq_one_letter_code
_entity_poly.pdbx_strand_id
1 'polypeptide(L)'
;GAVVVGIGARPATAWLAGSGIALGELGEIVADDHLRTSLPDVYAVGDCASFPSGRYGERLLIHHWDNALQGPRTVAANVVGPAPAPYDPVPYFWSEQFGR
;
A
#
# COMPACT_ATOMS: atom_id res chain seq x y z
N GLY A 1 -21.68 11.12 -28.44
CA GLY A 1 -20.40 11.46 -27.79
C GLY A 1 -20.26 10.62 -26.54
N ALA A 2 -19.04 10.38 -26.07
CA ALA A 2 -18.77 9.68 -24.83
C ALA A 2 -17.86 10.53 -23.94
N VAL A 3 -17.97 10.37 -22.62
CA VAL A 3 -17.12 11.02 -21.61
C VAL A 3 -16.50 9.93 -20.75
N VAL A 4 -15.19 10.04 -20.48
CA VAL A 4 -14.46 9.18 -19.54
C VAL A 4 -13.85 10.08 -18.47
N VAL A 5 -14.01 9.70 -17.21
CA VAL A 5 -13.53 10.48 -16.05
C VAL A 5 -12.54 9.62 -15.25
N GLY A 6 -11.32 10.11 -15.10
CA GLY A 6 -10.28 9.52 -14.26
C GLY A 6 -9.62 10.62 -13.42
N ILE A 7 -10.14 10.84 -12.21
CA ILE A 7 -9.71 11.93 -11.30
C ILE A 7 -9.03 11.41 -10.03
N GLY A 8 -8.45 10.20 -10.12
CA GLY A 8 -7.84 9.50 -9.00
C GLY A 8 -8.70 8.35 -8.47
N ALA A 9 -8.15 7.66 -7.47
CA ALA A 9 -8.75 6.53 -6.79
C ALA A 9 -8.68 6.73 -5.27
N ARG A 10 -9.55 6.02 -4.53
CA ARG A 10 -9.52 5.93 -3.07
C ARG A 10 -9.38 4.47 -2.65
N PRO A 11 -8.72 4.18 -1.52
CA PRO A 11 -8.67 2.86 -0.92
C PRO A 11 -10.06 2.22 -0.78
N ALA A 12 -10.21 0.98 -1.26
CA ALA A 12 -11.46 0.22 -1.21
C ALA A 12 -11.64 -0.51 0.14
N THR A 13 -11.64 0.26 1.24
CA THR A 13 -11.52 -0.23 2.63
C THR A 13 -12.78 -0.04 3.45
N ALA A 14 -13.87 0.48 2.88
CA ALA A 14 -15.10 0.77 3.61
C ALA A 14 -15.69 -0.45 4.36
N TRP A 15 -15.45 -1.66 3.86
CA TRP A 15 -15.88 -2.91 4.49
C TRP A 15 -15.15 -3.24 5.81
N LEU A 16 -14.04 -2.55 6.10
CA LEU A 16 -13.29 -2.68 7.36
C LEU A 16 -13.89 -1.88 8.51
N ALA A 17 -14.98 -1.14 8.29
CA ALA A 17 -15.67 -0.41 9.34
C ALA A 17 -16.03 -1.35 10.51
N GLY A 18 -15.59 -1.00 11.72
CA GLY A 18 -15.82 -1.80 12.93
C GLY A 18 -14.87 -3.00 13.14
N SER A 19 -13.93 -3.24 12.23
CA SER A 19 -12.96 -4.35 12.36
C SER A 19 -11.88 -4.13 13.42
N GLY A 20 -11.62 -2.87 13.80
CA GLY A 20 -10.48 -2.49 14.64
C GLY A 20 -9.16 -2.29 13.89
N ILE A 21 -9.14 -2.49 12.57
CA ILE A 21 -8.00 -2.09 11.72
C ILE A 21 -7.93 -0.56 11.65
N ALA A 22 -6.75 -0.01 11.94
CA ALA A 22 -6.48 1.42 11.85
C ALA A 22 -6.52 1.88 10.40
N LEU A 23 -7.37 2.87 10.12
CA LEU A 23 -7.48 3.53 8.83
C LEU A 23 -6.98 4.98 8.95
N GLY A 24 -6.32 5.46 7.89
CA GLY A 24 -5.84 6.83 7.78
C GLY A 24 -6.89 7.77 7.19
N GLU A 25 -6.49 9.03 6.98
CA GLU A 25 -7.40 10.10 6.55
C GLU A 25 -8.01 9.86 5.17
N LEU A 26 -7.31 9.16 4.28
CA LEU A 26 -7.79 8.83 2.94
C LEU A 26 -8.54 7.49 2.91
N GLY A 27 -8.70 6.84 4.08
CA GLY A 27 -9.31 5.52 4.25
C GLY A 27 -8.34 4.36 4.03
N GLU A 28 -7.06 4.61 3.80
CA GLU A 28 -6.04 3.59 3.65
C GLU A 28 -5.77 2.84 4.95
N ILE A 29 -5.38 1.57 4.87
CA ILE A 29 -4.92 0.81 6.02
C ILE A 29 -3.56 1.36 6.44
N VAL A 30 -3.45 1.75 7.71
CA VAL A 30 -2.19 2.27 8.27
C VAL A 30 -1.32 1.09 8.65
N ALA A 31 -0.41 0.72 7.75
CA ALA A 31 0.56 -0.33 8.02
C ALA A 31 1.85 0.24 8.63
N ASP A 32 2.56 -0.61 9.37
CA ASP A 32 3.91 -0.32 9.86
C ASP A 32 4.97 -0.53 8.77
N ASP A 33 6.24 -0.37 9.14
CA ASP A 33 7.39 -0.53 8.26
C ASP A 33 7.65 -1.99 7.85
N HIS A 34 6.89 -2.97 8.36
CA HIS A 34 6.91 -4.37 7.93
C HIS A 34 5.58 -4.80 7.29
N LEU A 35 4.73 -3.82 6.94
CA LEU A 35 3.42 -3.99 6.31
C LEU A 35 2.38 -4.74 7.17
N ARG A 36 2.54 -4.69 8.48
CA ARG A 36 1.57 -5.20 9.46
C ARG A 36 0.53 -4.12 9.75
N THR A 37 -0.73 -4.54 9.91
CA THR A 37 -1.81 -3.64 10.35
C THR A 37 -1.79 -3.46 11.87
N SER A 38 -2.77 -2.75 12.42
CA SER A 38 -2.96 -2.64 13.87
C SER A 38 -3.45 -3.92 14.55
N LEU A 39 -3.86 -4.93 13.79
CA LEU A 39 -4.28 -6.23 14.32
C LEU A 39 -3.17 -7.28 14.16
N PRO A 40 -3.02 -8.19 15.13
CA PRO A 40 -2.04 -9.27 15.04
C PRO A 40 -2.36 -10.18 13.85
N ASP A 41 -1.31 -10.66 13.19
CA ASP A 41 -1.39 -11.60 12.07
C ASP A 41 -2.20 -11.12 10.85
N VAL A 42 -2.49 -9.81 10.78
CA VAL A 42 -3.17 -9.16 9.66
C VAL A 42 -2.22 -8.16 9.01
N TYR A 43 -2.08 -8.26 7.68
CA TYR A 43 -1.14 -7.48 6.87
C TYR A 43 -1.89 -6.71 5.77
N ALA A 44 -1.30 -5.63 5.26
CA ALA A 44 -1.87 -4.84 4.18
C ALA A 44 -0.80 -4.44 3.16
N VAL A 45 -1.13 -4.57 1.86
CA VAL A 45 -0.21 -4.35 0.74
C VAL A 45 -0.93 -3.72 -0.45
N GLY A 46 -0.17 -3.07 -1.32
CA GLY A 46 -0.70 -2.43 -2.53
C GLY A 46 -1.47 -1.14 -2.25
N ASP A 47 -2.37 -0.79 -3.16
CA ASP A 47 -3.02 0.53 -3.21
C ASP A 47 -3.87 0.88 -1.99
N CYS A 48 -4.26 -0.11 -1.17
CA CYS A 48 -5.05 0.14 0.03
C CYS A 48 -4.21 0.40 1.28
N ALA A 49 -2.88 0.31 1.21
CA ALA A 49 -2.00 0.36 2.37
C ALA A 49 -1.04 1.55 2.29
N SER A 50 -0.95 2.30 3.39
CA SER A 50 0.16 3.23 3.60
C SER A 50 1.22 2.64 4.51
N PHE A 51 2.45 3.10 4.34
CA PHE A 51 3.61 2.69 5.16
C PHE A 51 4.52 3.90 5.45
N PRO A 52 5.23 3.92 6.57
CA PRO A 52 6.23 4.95 6.82
C PRO A 52 7.44 4.76 5.88
N SER A 53 7.99 5.85 5.35
CA SER A 53 9.25 5.82 4.61
C SER A 53 10.36 6.53 5.38
N GLY A 54 11.42 5.78 5.69
CA GLY A 54 12.63 6.34 6.29
C GLY A 54 13.37 7.27 5.35
N ARG A 55 13.28 7.04 4.04
CA ARG A 55 13.90 7.89 3.00
C ARG A 55 13.28 9.27 2.90
N TYR A 56 11.95 9.36 2.98
CA TYR A 56 11.23 10.62 2.76
C TYR A 56 10.80 11.28 4.08
N GLY A 57 10.90 10.59 5.21
CA GLY A 57 10.52 11.12 6.52
C GLY A 57 9.00 11.30 6.67
N GLU A 58 8.21 10.65 5.81
CA GLU A 58 6.76 10.75 5.76
C GLU A 58 6.12 9.39 5.50
N ARG A 59 4.79 9.32 5.63
CA ARG A 59 4.00 8.15 5.31
C ARG A 59 3.58 8.20 3.84
N LEU A 60 3.86 7.14 3.11
CA LEU A 60 3.52 7.03 1.69
C LEU A 60 2.26 6.21 1.48
N LEU A 61 1.42 6.64 0.54
CA LEU A 61 0.33 5.87 -0.07
C LEU A 61 0.60 5.81 -1.57
N ILE A 62 0.99 4.64 -2.08
CA ILE A 62 1.53 4.49 -3.44
C ILE A 62 0.62 3.59 -4.28
N HIS A 63 0.06 4.14 -5.36
CA HIS A 63 -0.82 3.42 -6.30
C HIS A 63 -0.06 2.93 -7.55
N HIS A 64 1.18 2.49 -7.36
CA HIS A 64 2.04 2.02 -8.44
C HIS A 64 2.02 0.51 -8.52
N TRP A 65 2.09 -0.01 -9.75
CA TRP A 65 2.21 -1.45 -9.99
C TRP A 65 3.40 -2.07 -9.24
N ASP A 66 4.56 -1.38 -9.21
CA ASP A 66 5.74 -1.91 -8.51
C ASP A 66 5.51 -2.02 -6.99
N ASN A 67 4.84 -1.03 -6.37
CA ASN A 67 4.46 -1.11 -4.96
C ASN A 67 3.58 -2.34 -4.68
N ALA A 68 2.56 -2.55 -5.52
CA ALA A 68 1.68 -3.70 -5.43
C ALA A 68 2.41 -5.04 -5.67
N LEU A 69 3.50 -5.05 -6.44
CA LEU A 69 4.30 -6.25 -6.70
C LEU A 69 5.34 -6.54 -5.60
N GLN A 70 6.03 -5.53 -5.08
CA GLN A 70 7.12 -5.72 -4.12
C GLN A 70 6.61 -5.93 -2.69
N GLY A 71 5.59 -5.19 -2.26
CA GLY A 71 5.05 -5.26 -0.88
C GLY A 71 4.70 -6.67 -0.41
N PRO A 72 3.99 -7.50 -1.22
CA PRO A 72 3.68 -8.88 -0.85
C PRO A 72 4.89 -9.75 -0.50
N ARG A 73 6.10 -9.46 -1.03
CA ARG A 73 7.32 -10.20 -0.70
C ARG A 73 7.73 -9.98 0.76
N THR A 74 7.60 -8.74 1.25
CA THR A 74 7.83 -8.42 2.66
C THR A 74 6.83 -9.14 3.55
N VAL A 75 5.54 -9.12 3.19
CA VAL A 75 4.52 -9.83 3.98
C VAL A 75 4.76 -11.34 3.98
N ALA A 76 5.07 -11.94 2.84
CA ALA A 76 5.37 -13.36 2.76
C ALA A 76 6.53 -13.74 3.70
N ALA A 77 7.61 -12.96 3.72
CA ALA A 77 8.74 -13.20 4.63
C ALA A 77 8.34 -13.10 6.11
N ASN A 78 7.50 -12.14 6.49
CA ASN A 78 6.95 -12.05 7.85
C ASN A 78 6.12 -13.28 8.24
N VAL A 79 5.37 -13.86 7.28
CA VAL A 79 4.50 -15.02 7.54
C VAL A 79 5.28 -16.33 7.62
N VAL A 80 6.26 -16.54 6.74
CA VAL A 80 6.94 -17.85 6.62
C VAL A 80 8.26 -17.95 7.40
N GLY A 81 8.77 -16.85 7.93
CA GLY A 81 10.12 -16.80 8.48
C GLY A 81 10.39 -15.59 9.36
N PRO A 82 11.68 -15.30 9.63
CA PRO A 82 12.06 -14.11 10.38
C PRO A 82 11.66 -12.85 9.61
N ALA A 83 11.29 -11.82 10.37
CA ALA A 83 10.92 -10.52 9.80
C ALA A 83 12.03 -10.01 8.86
N PRO A 84 11.69 -9.59 7.62
CA PRO A 84 12.67 -9.03 6.69
C PRO A 84 13.10 -7.63 7.13
N ALA A 85 14.00 -7.01 6.37
CA ALA A 85 14.26 -5.58 6.53
C ALA A 85 12.98 -4.75 6.33
N PRO A 86 12.91 -3.54 6.94
CA PRO A 86 11.79 -2.63 6.73
C PRO A 86 11.48 -2.39 5.25
N TYR A 87 10.20 -2.34 4.91
CA TYR A 87 9.70 -1.99 3.59
C TYR A 87 9.84 -0.47 3.38
N ASP A 88 10.94 -0.08 2.74
CA ASP A 88 11.24 1.31 2.40
C ASP A 88 11.71 1.44 0.93
N PRO A 89 10.81 1.13 -0.03
CA PRO A 89 11.14 1.15 -1.46
C PRO A 89 11.36 2.59 -1.95
N VAL A 90 12.10 2.72 -3.04
CA VAL A 90 12.10 3.96 -3.85
C VAL A 90 10.94 3.82 -4.85
N PRO A 91 9.88 4.65 -4.79
CA PRO A 91 8.73 4.50 -5.65
C PRO A 91 9.11 4.62 -7.14
N TYR A 92 8.64 3.67 -7.94
CA TYR A 92 8.82 3.65 -9.38
C TYR A 92 7.48 3.40 -10.08
N PHE A 93 7.27 4.06 -11.23
CA PHE A 93 6.15 3.80 -12.14
C PHE A 93 6.55 4.13 -13.57
N TRP A 94 5.73 3.69 -14.51
CA TRP A 94 5.80 4.11 -15.89
C TRP A 94 4.38 4.41 -16.40
N SER A 95 4.32 5.15 -17.50
CA SER A 95 3.11 5.30 -18.31
C SER A 95 3.50 5.01 -19.74
N GLU A 96 2.70 4.21 -20.43
CA GLU A 96 2.80 4.05 -21.87
C GLU A 96 1.62 4.78 -22.51
N GLN A 97 1.92 5.69 -23.43
CA GLN A 97 0.91 6.38 -24.23
C GLN A 97 1.33 6.25 -25.68
N PHE A 98 0.39 5.89 -26.55
CA PHE A 98 0.60 5.75 -27.99
C PHE A 98 1.50 4.60 -28.47
N GLY A 99 1.99 3.73 -27.57
CA GLY A 99 2.72 2.50 -27.91
C GLY A 99 3.95 2.72 -28.80
N ARG A 100 4.51 3.93 -28.77
CA ARG A 100 5.68 4.39 -29.51
C ARG A 100 6.52 5.28 -28.62
#